data_AF-A0A7Z9UNL0-F1
#
_entry.id   AF-A0A7Z9UNL0-F1
#
_cell.length_a   1.000
_cell.length_b   1.000
_cell.length_c   1.000
_cell.angle_alpha   90.00
_cell.angle_beta   90.00
_cell.angle_gamma   90.00
#
_symmetry.space_group_name_H-M   'P 1'
#
loop_
_entity.id
_entity.type
_entity.pdbx_description
1 polymer ?
#
loop_
_entity_poly.entity_id
_entity_poly.type
_entity_poly.pdbx_seq_one_letter_code
_entity_poly.pdbx_strand_id
1 'polypeptide(L)'
;MSQQHWNTEIDDQGIAWLAFDKADSATNVLSEEVLEQLNTELISIASHHPIGMVLYSAKRSGFIAGADVKSFIGMSDSGEAESLMLKAHDIFNRAEALPFPTVAMIKGFCLGGGTELALAFNYRVACDDPGTRIGLPEVKLGIFPGFGGTVRSIRRMGPMAAMGMMLSGRVLRGRAAKKTGLVDALVPERHLRRAARQLIIEKPAEFAPPWTARLAGHWLLRPLMSYILNRQVSKKVRMDHYPAPFALINHWAEYAAEPVEMYASEAREVSRLLTGETAQNLIRVFTLQDDLKALGRKSEFHADRVHVIGGGVMGGDIAAWCALRGLTVSLQDMSIESLGKAIKRANTLFKRRLRDPRLVQAAMDRLIADPRGSGLRQADVIIEAI
;
A
#
# COMPACT_ATOMS: atom_id res chain seq x y z
N MET A 1 -30.33 -8.31 -8.76
CA MET A 1 -29.15 -7.59 -9.27
C MET A 1 -28.10 -8.64 -9.57
N SER A 2 -27.54 -8.68 -10.79
CA SER A 2 -26.49 -9.66 -11.11
C SER A 2 -25.25 -9.37 -10.25
N GLN A 3 -24.71 -10.37 -9.57
CA GLN A 3 -23.45 -10.29 -8.83
C GLN A 3 -22.31 -9.98 -9.81
N GLN A 4 -22.01 -8.69 -10.01
CA GLN A 4 -21.08 -8.25 -11.05
C GLN A 4 -19.64 -8.11 -10.53
N HIS A 5 -19.45 -7.93 -9.22
CA HIS A 5 -18.13 -7.65 -8.64
C HIS A 5 -17.60 -8.75 -7.73
N TRP A 6 -18.48 -9.58 -7.20
CA TRP A 6 -18.18 -10.60 -6.23
C TRP A 6 -18.64 -11.96 -6.74
N ASN A 7 -17.78 -12.97 -6.63
CA ASN A 7 -18.14 -14.35 -6.94
C ASN A 7 -17.82 -15.23 -5.72
N THR A 8 -18.79 -16.03 -5.30
CA THR A 8 -18.70 -16.86 -4.11
C THR A 8 -18.80 -18.33 -4.50
N GLU A 9 -17.82 -19.12 -4.10
CA GLU A 9 -17.81 -20.58 -4.31
C GLU A 9 -17.58 -21.28 -2.97
N ILE A 10 -18.37 -22.31 -2.65
CA ILE A 10 -18.12 -23.15 -1.46
C ILE A 10 -17.40 -24.42 -1.92
N ASP A 11 -16.24 -24.71 -1.33
CA ASP A 11 -15.46 -25.89 -1.69
C ASP A 11 -15.98 -27.19 -1.03
N ASP A 12 -15.37 -28.31 -1.39
CA ASP A 12 -15.67 -29.65 -0.87
C ASP A 12 -15.49 -29.79 0.65
N GLN A 13 -14.76 -28.87 1.27
CA GLN A 13 -14.54 -28.81 2.71
C GLN A 13 -15.48 -27.82 3.41
N GLY A 14 -16.41 -27.20 2.68
CA GLY A 14 -17.37 -26.24 3.23
C GLY A 14 -16.76 -24.85 3.50
N ILE A 15 -15.64 -24.51 2.86
CA ILE A 15 -15.03 -23.17 2.94
C ILE A 15 -15.61 -22.28 1.84
N ALA A 16 -16.11 -21.10 2.22
CA ALA A 16 -16.55 -20.09 1.26
C ALA A 16 -15.35 -19.30 0.70
N TRP A 17 -15.16 -19.32 -0.61
CA TRP A 17 -14.15 -18.58 -1.35
C TRP A 17 -14.81 -17.38 -2.03
N LEU A 18 -14.67 -16.21 -1.42
CA LEU A 18 -15.17 -14.94 -1.94
C LEU A 18 -14.10 -14.27 -2.81
N ALA A 19 -14.31 -14.31 -4.13
CA ALA A 19 -13.48 -13.65 -5.11
C ALA A 19 -13.96 -12.22 -5.35
N PHE A 20 -13.05 -11.25 -5.25
CA PHE A 20 -13.28 -9.89 -5.70
C PHE A 20 -12.75 -9.70 -7.12
N ASP A 21 -13.64 -9.34 -8.04
CA ASP A 21 -13.33 -8.98 -9.42
C ASP A 21 -14.19 -7.79 -9.86
N LYS A 22 -13.78 -6.56 -9.50
CA LYS A 22 -14.52 -5.36 -9.91
C LYS A 22 -14.66 -5.33 -11.43
N ALA A 23 -15.89 -5.41 -11.93
CA ALA A 23 -16.18 -5.33 -13.36
C ALA A 23 -15.75 -3.98 -13.94
N ASP A 24 -15.46 -3.99 -15.24
CA ASP A 24 -15.08 -2.80 -16.02
C ASP A 24 -13.90 -2.00 -15.45
N SER A 25 -13.04 -2.68 -14.68
CA SER A 25 -11.86 -2.09 -14.06
C SER A 25 -10.67 -3.05 -14.13
N ALA A 26 -9.48 -2.52 -14.42
CA ALA A 26 -8.24 -3.29 -14.36
C ALA A 26 -7.80 -3.56 -12.90
N THR A 27 -8.33 -2.81 -11.94
CA THR A 27 -7.98 -2.89 -10.52
C THR A 27 -9.23 -3.00 -9.65
N ASN A 28 -9.08 -3.70 -8.53
CA ASN A 28 -10.10 -3.77 -7.49
C ASN A 28 -10.04 -2.51 -6.63
N VAL A 29 -11.12 -1.73 -6.62
CA VAL A 29 -11.29 -0.54 -5.78
C VAL A 29 -12.66 -0.60 -5.11
N LEU A 30 -12.77 -0.05 -3.91
CA LEU A 30 -14.01 -0.04 -3.12
C LEU A 30 -14.83 1.20 -3.49
N SER A 31 -15.73 1.04 -4.46
CA SER A 31 -16.82 2.00 -4.70
C SER A 31 -18.00 1.68 -3.77
N GLU A 32 -18.95 2.61 -3.66
CA GLU A 32 -20.17 2.40 -2.87
C GLU A 32 -20.94 1.13 -3.32
N GLU A 33 -21.15 0.96 -4.62
CA GLU A 33 -21.81 -0.23 -5.18
C GLU A 33 -21.09 -1.53 -4.79
N VAL A 34 -19.75 -1.55 -4.84
CA VAL A 34 -18.95 -2.71 -4.43
C VAL A 34 -19.17 -3.04 -2.96
N LEU A 35 -19.25 -2.03 -2.10
CA LEU A 35 -19.49 -2.20 -0.66
C LEU A 35 -20.91 -2.73 -0.40
N GLU A 36 -21.93 -2.22 -1.09
CA GLU A 36 -23.30 -2.72 -0.96
C GLU A 36 -23.44 -4.18 -1.40
N GLN A 37 -22.82 -4.56 -2.52
CA GLN A 37 -22.78 -5.95 -2.95
C GLN A 37 -22.01 -6.81 -1.96
N LEU A 38 -20.88 -6.33 -1.41
CA LEU A 38 -20.15 -7.04 -0.36
C LEU A 38 -21.02 -7.30 0.86
N ASN A 39 -21.81 -6.32 1.32
CA ASN A 39 -22.74 -6.50 2.43
C ASN A 39 -23.75 -7.63 2.15
N THR A 40 -24.28 -7.69 0.93
CA THR A 40 -25.20 -8.73 0.48
C THR A 40 -24.53 -10.10 0.47
N GLU A 41 -23.30 -10.20 -0.04
CA GLU A 41 -22.51 -11.43 -0.02
C GLU A 41 -22.21 -11.90 1.40
N LEU A 42 -21.83 -10.99 2.31
CA LEU A 42 -21.56 -11.35 3.71
C LEU A 42 -22.80 -11.93 4.39
N ILE A 43 -23.99 -11.37 4.13
CA ILE A 43 -25.27 -11.87 4.64
C ILE A 43 -25.59 -13.25 4.04
N SER A 44 -25.41 -13.40 2.72
CA SER A 44 -25.63 -14.66 2.00
C SER A 44 -24.69 -15.75 2.48
N ILE A 45 -23.39 -15.49 2.58
CA ILE A 45 -22.40 -16.45 3.06
C ILE A 45 -22.72 -16.86 4.50
N ALA A 46 -23.11 -15.91 5.35
CA ALA A 46 -23.45 -16.20 6.73
C ALA A 46 -24.64 -17.18 6.86
N SER A 47 -25.62 -17.13 5.96
CA SER A 47 -26.78 -18.03 6.00
C SER A 47 -26.48 -19.46 5.54
N HIS A 48 -25.39 -19.68 4.81
CA HIS A 48 -24.93 -21.02 4.40
C HIS A 48 -24.07 -21.73 5.46
N HIS A 49 -23.75 -21.06 6.57
CA HIS A 49 -22.97 -21.60 7.68
C HIS A 49 -21.67 -22.34 7.25
N PRO A 50 -20.80 -21.72 6.43
CA PRO A 50 -19.54 -22.35 6.04
C PRO A 50 -18.63 -22.53 7.27
N ILE A 51 -17.67 -23.46 7.17
CA ILE A 51 -16.70 -23.67 8.25
C ILE A 51 -15.70 -22.49 8.38
N GLY A 52 -15.62 -21.65 7.34
CA GLY A 52 -14.80 -20.44 7.28
C GLY A 52 -14.91 -19.76 5.91
N MET A 53 -14.36 -18.56 5.79
CA MET A 53 -14.38 -17.77 4.55
C MET A 53 -13.01 -17.24 4.17
N VAL A 54 -12.64 -17.33 2.91
CA VAL A 54 -11.43 -16.71 2.34
C VAL A 54 -11.83 -15.62 1.36
N LEU A 55 -11.41 -14.38 1.62
CA LEU A 55 -11.48 -13.29 0.65
C LEU A 55 -10.20 -13.27 -0.19
N TYR A 56 -10.33 -13.24 -1.51
CA TYR A 56 -9.20 -13.12 -2.43
C TYR A 56 -9.54 -12.25 -3.64
N SER A 57 -8.53 -11.84 -4.39
CA SER A 57 -8.71 -11.12 -5.65
C SER A 57 -8.56 -12.05 -6.84
N ALA A 58 -9.47 -11.95 -7.80
CA ALA A 58 -9.35 -12.62 -9.10
C ALA A 58 -8.40 -11.86 -10.05
N LYS A 59 -8.09 -10.59 -9.76
CA LYS A 59 -7.28 -9.74 -10.64
C LYS A 59 -5.79 -9.95 -10.42
N ARG A 60 -5.04 -9.97 -11.53
CA ARG A 60 -3.56 -10.01 -11.53
C ARG A 60 -2.93 -8.73 -10.99
N SER A 61 -3.65 -7.60 -11.04
CA SER A 61 -3.17 -6.28 -10.62
C SER A 61 -2.87 -6.19 -9.12
N GLY A 62 -3.50 -7.03 -8.30
CA GLY A 62 -3.36 -7.01 -6.85
C GLY A 62 -4.66 -7.34 -6.13
N PHE A 63 -4.63 -7.21 -4.81
CA PHE A 63 -5.76 -7.52 -3.93
C PHE A 63 -6.83 -6.45 -4.03
N ILE A 64 -6.61 -5.29 -3.41
CA ILE A 64 -7.52 -4.14 -3.40
C ILE A 64 -6.67 -2.87 -3.30
N ALA A 65 -6.86 -1.92 -4.22
CA ALA A 65 -6.04 -0.71 -4.35
C ALA A 65 -6.51 0.47 -3.49
N GLY A 66 -7.58 0.28 -2.72
CA GLY A 66 -8.17 1.29 -1.84
C GLY A 66 -9.61 1.63 -2.22
N ALA A 67 -10.11 2.72 -1.66
CA ALA A 67 -11.37 3.32 -2.07
C ALA A 67 -11.28 3.86 -3.50
N ASP A 68 -12.43 3.95 -4.18
CA ASP A 68 -12.50 4.59 -5.49
C ASP A 68 -12.36 6.10 -5.34
N VAL A 69 -11.15 6.64 -5.56
CA VAL A 69 -10.86 8.07 -5.37
C VAL A 69 -11.79 8.96 -6.19
N LYS A 70 -12.36 8.45 -7.30
CA LYS A 70 -13.29 9.18 -8.14
C LYS A 70 -14.58 9.57 -7.41
N SER A 71 -15.04 8.77 -6.43
CA SER A 71 -16.24 9.10 -5.65
C SER A 71 -16.05 10.27 -4.70
N PHE A 72 -14.81 10.71 -4.47
CA PHE A 72 -14.50 11.80 -3.55
C PHE A 72 -14.15 13.13 -4.25
N ILE A 73 -14.04 13.11 -5.58
CA ILE A 73 -13.72 14.30 -6.36
C ILE A 73 -14.89 15.28 -6.29
N GLY A 74 -14.63 16.49 -5.80
CA GLY A 74 -15.65 17.53 -5.68
C GLY A 74 -16.62 17.32 -4.52
N MET A 75 -16.36 16.35 -3.64
CA MET A 75 -17.14 16.14 -2.43
C MET A 75 -16.98 17.34 -1.49
N SER A 76 -18.07 18.06 -1.24
CA SER A 76 -18.11 19.27 -0.42
C SER A 76 -18.98 19.14 0.83
N ASP A 77 -19.90 18.18 0.86
CA ASP A 77 -20.79 17.95 2.00
C ASP A 77 -20.16 16.96 2.99
N SER A 78 -19.86 17.41 4.20
CA SER A 78 -19.27 16.56 5.24
C SER A 78 -20.26 15.53 5.80
N GLY A 79 -21.56 15.82 5.80
CA GLY A 79 -22.58 14.89 6.30
C GLY A 79 -22.78 13.70 5.35
N GLU A 80 -22.76 13.95 4.03
CA GLU A 80 -22.75 12.90 3.02
C GLU A 80 -21.49 12.02 3.16
N ALA A 81 -20.32 12.65 3.26
CA ALA A 81 -19.05 11.96 3.46
C ALA A 81 -19.05 11.10 4.74
N GLU A 82 -19.54 11.62 5.86
CA GLU A 82 -19.64 10.89 7.13
C GLU A 82 -20.59 9.69 7.01
N SER A 83 -21.74 9.86 6.35
CA SER A 83 -22.71 8.78 6.13
C SER A 83 -22.10 7.62 5.33
N LEU A 84 -21.29 7.93 4.31
CA LEU A 84 -20.55 6.92 3.53
C LEU A 84 -19.51 6.17 4.40
N MET A 85 -18.78 6.88 5.26
CA MET A 85 -17.81 6.26 6.17
C MET A 85 -18.50 5.34 7.18
N LEU A 86 -19.61 5.78 7.77
CA LEU A 86 -20.41 4.98 8.71
C LEU A 86 -20.98 3.72 8.03
N LYS A 87 -21.50 3.84 6.81
CA LYS A 87 -21.95 2.69 6.02
C LYS A 87 -20.81 1.70 5.76
N ALA A 88 -19.62 2.18 5.42
CA ALA A 88 -18.45 1.31 5.27
C ALA A 88 -18.03 0.66 6.60
N HIS A 89 -18.10 1.38 7.72
CA HIS A 89 -17.86 0.82 9.06
C HIS A 89 -18.81 -0.33 9.36
N ASP A 90 -20.11 -0.17 9.12
CA ASP A 90 -21.10 -1.21 9.39
C ASP A 90 -20.82 -2.49 8.59
N ILE A 91 -20.42 -2.35 7.33
CA ILE A 91 -20.09 -3.48 6.45
C ILE A 91 -18.82 -4.19 6.94
N PHE A 92 -17.80 -3.44 7.35
CA PHE A 92 -16.54 -4.03 7.81
C PHE A 92 -16.71 -4.65 9.20
N ASN A 93 -17.51 -4.03 10.07
CA ASN A 93 -17.91 -4.58 11.36
C ASN A 93 -18.70 -5.88 11.16
N ARG A 94 -19.56 -5.97 10.14
CA ARG A 94 -20.26 -7.22 9.78
C ARG A 94 -19.28 -8.30 9.34
N ALA A 95 -18.28 -7.96 8.53
CA ALA A 95 -17.24 -8.92 8.13
C ALA A 95 -16.44 -9.43 9.35
N GLU A 96 -16.12 -8.55 10.29
CA GLU A 96 -15.42 -8.89 11.54
C GLU A 96 -16.29 -9.73 12.49
N ALA A 97 -17.61 -9.52 12.49
CA ALA A 97 -18.56 -10.21 13.36
C ALA A 97 -19.07 -11.56 12.80
N LEU A 98 -18.53 -12.04 11.68
CA LEU A 98 -18.92 -13.34 11.13
C LEU A 98 -18.63 -14.47 12.14
N PRO A 99 -19.55 -15.46 12.30
CA PRO A 99 -19.46 -16.47 13.35
C PRO A 99 -18.46 -17.61 13.05
N PHE A 100 -17.66 -17.47 11.99
CA PHE A 100 -16.69 -18.45 11.50
C PHE A 100 -15.37 -17.75 11.14
N PRO A 101 -14.23 -18.47 11.14
CA PRO A 101 -12.93 -17.88 10.83
C PRO A 101 -12.89 -17.30 9.42
N THR A 102 -12.33 -16.09 9.31
CA THR A 102 -12.17 -15.38 8.04
C THR A 102 -10.69 -15.13 7.73
N VAL A 103 -10.31 -15.29 6.46
CA VAL A 103 -8.95 -15.08 5.97
C VAL A 103 -8.91 -14.13 4.78
N ALA A 104 -8.11 -13.07 4.86
CA ALA A 104 -7.76 -12.26 3.70
C ALA A 104 -6.51 -12.85 3.01
N MET A 105 -6.67 -13.35 1.78
CA MET A 105 -5.59 -13.90 0.96
C MET A 105 -5.03 -12.82 0.02
N ILE A 106 -3.91 -12.22 0.42
CA ILE A 106 -3.34 -11.02 -0.19
C ILE A 106 -2.26 -11.36 -1.21
N LYS A 107 -2.50 -10.98 -2.47
CA LYS A 107 -1.51 -10.98 -3.55
C LYS A 107 -1.37 -9.57 -4.12
N GLY A 108 -0.15 -9.09 -4.34
CA GLY A 108 0.10 -7.77 -4.95
C GLY A 108 -0.26 -6.59 -4.03
N PHE A 109 -0.87 -5.55 -4.60
CA PHE A 109 -1.26 -4.35 -3.85
C PHE A 109 -2.48 -4.57 -2.96
N CYS A 110 -2.35 -4.23 -1.68
CA CYS A 110 -3.42 -4.15 -0.68
C CYS A 110 -3.27 -2.80 0.01
N LEU A 111 -4.00 -1.78 -0.44
CA LEU A 111 -3.75 -0.39 -0.06
C LEU A 111 -5.01 0.26 0.49
N GLY A 112 -4.82 1.14 1.46
CA GLY A 112 -5.86 1.94 2.09
C GLY A 112 -7.06 1.10 2.54
N GLY A 113 -8.27 1.43 2.07
CA GLY A 113 -9.48 0.64 2.29
C GLY A 113 -9.36 -0.88 2.04
N GLY A 114 -8.46 -1.30 1.14
CA GLY A 114 -8.13 -2.72 0.97
C GLY A 114 -7.41 -3.35 2.16
N THR A 115 -6.49 -2.60 2.76
CA THR A 115 -5.84 -2.99 4.04
C THR A 115 -6.83 -2.91 5.19
N GLU A 116 -7.72 -1.92 5.22
CA GLU A 116 -8.77 -1.80 6.25
C GLU A 116 -9.73 -2.99 6.22
N LEU A 117 -10.18 -3.40 5.03
CA LEU A 117 -11.02 -4.59 4.87
C LEU A 117 -10.25 -5.85 5.29
N ALA A 118 -9.00 -6.00 4.88
CA ALA A 118 -8.17 -7.14 5.30
C ALA A 118 -7.93 -7.19 6.82
N LEU A 119 -7.91 -6.03 7.49
CA LEU A 119 -7.79 -5.91 8.94
C LEU A 119 -9.09 -6.28 9.68
N ALA A 120 -10.25 -6.24 9.01
CA ALA A 120 -11.52 -6.70 9.57
C ALA A 120 -11.61 -8.23 9.68
N PHE A 121 -10.79 -8.96 8.93
CA PHE A 121 -10.77 -10.43 8.94
C PHE A 121 -9.96 -10.97 10.13
N ASN A 122 -10.17 -12.22 10.54
CA ASN A 122 -9.41 -12.81 11.66
C ASN A 122 -7.93 -13.02 11.29
N TYR A 123 -7.65 -13.47 10.07
CA TYR A 123 -6.30 -13.77 9.60
C TYR A 123 -5.98 -13.13 8.25
N ARG A 124 -4.70 -12.88 7.98
CA ARG A 124 -4.17 -12.45 6.68
C ARG A 124 -3.00 -13.31 6.26
N VAL A 125 -3.09 -13.93 5.09
CA VAL A 125 -1.98 -14.59 4.43
C VAL A 125 -1.54 -13.77 3.23
N ALA A 126 -0.24 -13.50 3.09
CA ALA A 126 0.29 -12.71 2.00
C ALA A 126 1.27 -13.51 1.14
N CYS A 127 1.32 -13.15 -0.15
CA CYS A 127 2.28 -13.70 -1.10
C CYS A 127 3.69 -13.16 -0.83
N ASP A 128 4.69 -14.02 -0.71
CA ASP A 128 6.11 -13.65 -0.67
C ASP A 128 6.61 -13.30 -2.08
N ASP A 129 6.12 -12.18 -2.60
CA ASP A 129 6.44 -11.67 -3.93
C ASP A 129 6.98 -10.24 -3.84
N PRO A 130 7.98 -9.86 -4.67
CA PRO A 130 8.48 -8.49 -4.72
C PRO A 130 7.42 -7.43 -5.07
N GLY A 131 6.28 -7.80 -5.63
CA GLY A 131 5.12 -6.95 -5.90
C GLY A 131 4.16 -6.77 -4.73
N THR A 132 4.21 -7.63 -3.69
CA THR A 132 3.31 -7.51 -2.53
C THR A 132 3.58 -6.22 -1.75
N ARG A 133 2.55 -5.37 -1.63
CA ARG A 133 2.61 -4.07 -0.94
C ARG A 133 1.34 -3.89 -0.12
N ILE A 134 1.51 -3.72 1.19
CA ILE A 134 0.40 -3.59 2.15
C ILE A 134 0.56 -2.31 2.95
N GLY A 135 -0.48 -1.49 3.09
CA GLY A 135 -0.41 -0.31 3.95
C GLY A 135 -1.54 0.69 3.76
N LEU A 136 -1.44 1.77 4.55
CA LEU A 136 -2.46 2.82 4.69
C LEU A 136 -1.88 4.17 4.19
N PRO A 137 -1.93 4.48 2.89
CA PRO A 137 -1.34 5.67 2.27
C PRO A 137 -2.24 6.91 2.25
N GLU A 138 -3.39 6.90 2.92
CA GLU A 138 -4.45 7.92 2.92
C GLU A 138 -3.94 9.35 3.20
N VAL A 139 -2.88 9.47 4.02
CA VAL A 139 -2.23 10.75 4.32
C VAL A 139 -1.71 11.47 3.08
N LYS A 140 -1.44 10.75 1.99
CA LYS A 140 -1.02 11.31 0.70
C LYS A 140 -2.18 11.93 -0.09
N LEU A 141 -3.41 11.59 0.27
CA LEU A 141 -4.64 12.17 -0.27
C LEU A 141 -5.22 13.25 0.66
N GLY A 142 -4.50 13.63 1.73
CA GLY A 142 -4.94 14.69 2.64
C GLY A 142 -5.97 14.22 3.68
N ILE A 143 -6.13 12.92 3.87
CA ILE A 143 -7.00 12.30 4.88
C ILE A 143 -6.22 11.25 5.68
N PHE A 144 -6.86 10.53 6.59
CA PHE A 144 -6.28 9.33 7.21
C PHE A 144 -7.26 8.16 7.04
N PRO A 145 -6.90 6.91 7.42
CA PRO A 145 -7.77 5.74 7.25
C PRO A 145 -9.15 6.00 7.85
N GLY A 146 -10.20 5.69 7.09
CA GLY A 146 -11.57 6.10 7.39
C GLY A 146 -12.59 4.97 7.37
N PHE A 147 -12.17 3.72 7.18
CA PHE A 147 -13.01 2.52 7.22
C PHE A 147 -12.62 1.61 8.40
N GLY A 148 -12.29 2.20 9.54
CA GLY A 148 -11.86 1.49 10.74
C GLY A 148 -10.36 1.17 10.80
N GLY A 149 -9.58 1.69 9.86
CA GLY A 149 -8.15 1.42 9.76
C GLY A 149 -7.36 1.90 10.97
N THR A 150 -7.73 3.03 11.57
CA THR A 150 -7.04 3.54 12.76
C THR A 150 -7.20 2.56 13.93
N VAL A 151 -8.43 2.11 14.20
CA VAL A 151 -8.75 1.18 15.29
C VAL A 151 -8.08 -0.17 15.06
N ARG A 152 -8.34 -0.80 13.91
CA ARG A 152 -7.91 -2.18 13.65
C ARG A 152 -6.40 -2.29 13.49
N SER A 153 -5.75 -1.32 12.85
CA SER A 153 -4.30 -1.35 12.67
C SER A 153 -3.55 -1.15 14.00
N ILE A 154 -4.05 -0.27 14.88
CA ILE A 154 -3.46 -0.05 16.22
C ILE A 154 -3.62 -1.30 17.08
N ARG A 155 -4.82 -1.91 17.10
CA ARG A 155 -5.06 -3.18 17.80
C ARG A 155 -4.12 -4.28 17.31
N ARG A 156 -3.86 -4.31 16.00
CA ARG A 156 -3.12 -5.38 15.35
C ARG A 156 -1.59 -5.25 15.43
N MET A 157 -1.06 -4.07 15.13
CA MET A 157 0.38 -3.83 15.02
C MET A 157 0.97 -3.17 16.28
N GLY A 158 0.10 -2.66 17.15
CA GLY A 158 0.46 -1.73 18.22
C GLY A 158 0.55 -0.28 17.71
N PRO A 159 0.35 0.70 18.61
CA PRO A 159 0.21 2.12 18.28
C PRO A 159 1.40 2.67 17.48
N MET A 160 2.64 2.44 17.92
CA MET A 160 3.80 3.06 17.27
C MET A 160 4.04 2.53 15.85
N ALA A 161 3.82 1.24 15.62
CA ALA A 161 4.00 0.63 14.31
C ALA A 161 2.88 1.07 13.34
N ALA A 162 1.64 1.11 13.82
CA ALA A 162 0.48 1.56 13.07
C ALA A 162 0.56 3.05 12.74
N MET A 163 0.76 3.93 13.74
CA MET A 163 0.91 5.37 13.55
C MET A 163 2.08 5.70 12.62
N GLY A 164 3.23 5.02 12.77
CA GLY A 164 4.36 5.20 11.86
C GLY A 164 4.05 4.79 10.41
N MET A 165 3.15 3.82 10.20
CA MET A 165 2.68 3.45 8.86
C MET A 165 1.72 4.50 8.28
N MET A 166 0.69 4.89 9.05
CA MET A 166 -0.34 5.85 8.63
C MET A 166 0.23 7.25 8.41
N LEU A 167 1.00 7.79 9.37
CA LEU A 167 1.57 9.16 9.28
C LEU A 167 2.58 9.33 8.13
N SER A 168 3.23 8.25 7.70
CA SER A 168 4.17 8.29 6.57
C SER A 168 3.55 7.88 5.24
N GLY A 169 2.35 7.29 5.27
CA GLY A 169 1.73 6.64 4.12
C GLY A 169 2.64 5.60 3.45
N ARG A 170 3.53 4.95 4.23
CA ARG A 170 4.49 3.98 3.70
C ARG A 170 3.81 2.63 3.49
N VAL A 171 4.15 1.99 2.36
CA VAL A 171 3.70 0.64 2.05
C VAL A 171 4.75 -0.38 2.48
N LEU A 172 4.33 -1.40 3.20
CA LEU A 172 5.18 -2.48 3.69
C LEU A 172 5.29 -3.58 2.64
N ARG A 173 6.50 -4.13 2.48
CA ARG A 173 6.71 -5.39 1.74
C ARG A 173 6.38 -6.58 2.63
N GLY A 174 6.14 -7.75 2.04
CA GLY A 174 5.73 -8.98 2.75
C GLY A 174 6.49 -9.25 4.05
N ARG A 175 7.83 -9.27 4.02
CA ARG A 175 8.65 -9.51 5.23
C ARG A 175 8.45 -8.46 6.34
N ALA A 176 8.35 -7.18 5.96
CA ALA A 176 8.13 -6.10 6.92
C ALA A 176 6.72 -6.17 7.51
N ALA A 177 5.71 -6.45 6.67
CA ALA A 177 4.33 -6.65 7.12
C ALA A 177 4.21 -7.83 8.09
N LYS A 178 4.93 -8.94 7.83
CA LYS A 178 4.95 -10.11 8.75
C LYS A 178 5.62 -9.76 10.08
N LYS A 179 6.74 -9.02 10.04
CA LYS A 179 7.46 -8.59 11.25
C LYS A 179 6.63 -7.67 12.15
N THR A 180 5.81 -6.79 11.58
CA THR A 180 4.96 -5.88 12.35
C THR A 180 3.64 -6.52 12.80
N GLY A 181 3.39 -7.78 12.47
CA GLY A 181 2.13 -8.45 12.77
C GLY A 181 0.97 -8.10 11.83
N LEU A 182 1.21 -7.29 10.79
CA LEU A 182 0.17 -6.91 9.82
C LEU A 182 -0.33 -8.13 9.01
N VAL A 183 0.52 -9.15 8.83
CA VAL A 183 0.12 -10.44 8.21
C VAL A 183 0.48 -11.62 9.10
N ASP A 184 -0.39 -12.63 9.10
CA ASP A 184 -0.28 -13.87 9.87
C ASP A 184 0.63 -14.90 9.19
N ALA A 185 0.69 -14.92 7.87
CA ALA A 185 1.58 -15.81 7.13
C ALA A 185 2.11 -15.12 5.87
N LEU A 186 3.34 -15.48 5.50
CA LEU A 186 4.00 -15.03 4.27
C LEU A 186 4.51 -16.27 3.54
N VAL A 187 3.92 -16.59 2.39
CA VAL A 187 4.20 -17.84 1.67
C VAL A 187 4.34 -17.61 0.17
N PRO A 188 5.09 -18.45 -0.55
CA PRO A 188 5.09 -18.42 -2.02
C PRO A 188 3.68 -18.58 -2.60
N GLU A 189 3.44 -18.02 -3.79
CA GLU A 189 2.12 -18.01 -4.43
C GLU A 189 1.45 -19.39 -4.48
N ARG A 190 2.20 -20.42 -4.89
CA ARG A 190 1.74 -21.83 -4.95
C ARG A 190 1.21 -22.41 -3.63
N HIS A 191 1.49 -21.75 -2.50
CA HIS A 191 1.09 -22.20 -1.17
C HIS A 191 0.00 -21.31 -0.55
N LEU A 192 -0.42 -20.21 -1.20
CA LEU A 192 -1.40 -19.26 -0.65
C LEU A 192 -2.73 -19.93 -0.28
N ARG A 193 -3.35 -20.64 -1.23
CA ARG A 193 -4.65 -21.31 -0.99
C ARG A 193 -4.56 -22.33 0.14
N ARG A 194 -3.49 -23.13 0.16
CA ARG A 194 -3.24 -24.11 1.23
C ARG A 194 -3.08 -23.43 2.60
N ALA A 195 -2.31 -22.35 2.67
CA ALA A 195 -2.10 -21.61 3.91
C ALA A 195 -3.38 -20.93 4.40
N ALA A 196 -4.20 -20.36 3.50
CA ALA A 196 -5.50 -19.78 3.87
C ALA A 196 -6.44 -20.83 4.48
N ARG A 197 -6.54 -21.99 3.83
CA ARG A 197 -7.32 -23.14 4.32
C ARG A 197 -6.82 -23.62 5.68
N GLN A 198 -5.50 -23.72 5.87
CA GLN A 198 -4.92 -24.14 7.13
C GLN A 198 -5.29 -23.19 8.29
N LEU A 199 -5.30 -21.88 8.06
CA LEU A 199 -5.72 -20.89 9.06
C LEU A 199 -7.20 -21.05 9.47
N ILE A 200 -8.07 -21.42 8.52
CA ILE A 200 -9.49 -21.70 8.79
C ILE A 200 -9.66 -22.96 9.64
N ILE A 201 -8.90 -24.02 9.33
CA ILE A 201 -9.02 -25.32 9.99
C ILE A 201 -8.41 -25.27 11.39
N GLU A 202 -7.18 -24.78 11.52
CA GLU A 202 -6.42 -24.81 12.77
C GLU A 202 -6.86 -23.71 13.75
N LYS A 203 -7.40 -22.60 13.25
CA LYS A 203 -7.85 -21.45 14.05
C LYS A 203 -6.82 -21.03 15.12
N PRO A 204 -5.56 -20.74 14.72
CA PRO A 204 -4.54 -20.35 15.68
C PRO A 204 -4.94 -19.08 16.42
N ALA A 205 -4.42 -18.89 17.63
CA ALA A 205 -4.66 -17.65 18.37
C ALA A 205 -4.29 -16.43 17.51
N GLU A 206 -5.19 -15.45 17.46
CA GLU A 206 -4.94 -14.22 16.71
C GLU A 206 -3.70 -13.51 17.25
N PHE A 207 -2.84 -13.03 16.36
CA PHE A 207 -1.66 -12.28 16.77
C PHE A 207 -2.08 -11.01 17.53
N ALA A 208 -1.55 -10.90 18.74
CA ALA A 208 -1.59 -9.69 19.54
C ALA A 208 -0.18 -9.08 19.62
N PRO A 209 -0.04 -7.75 19.51
CA PRO A 209 1.24 -7.11 19.67
C PRO A 209 1.78 -7.35 21.10
N PRO A 210 3.12 -7.47 21.27
CA PRO A 210 3.73 -7.61 22.59
C PRO A 210 3.27 -6.51 23.55
N TRP A 211 3.20 -6.83 24.85
CA TRP A 211 2.76 -5.89 25.88
C TRP A 211 3.55 -4.57 25.86
N THR A 212 4.84 -4.61 25.51
CA THR A 212 5.70 -3.43 25.35
C THR A 212 5.23 -2.50 24.22
N ALA A 213 4.76 -3.06 23.11
CA ALA A 213 4.19 -2.29 22.02
C ALA A 213 2.84 -1.68 22.41
N ARG A 214 2.05 -2.38 23.24
CA ARG A 214 0.77 -1.88 23.78
C ARG A 214 0.97 -0.76 24.80
N LEU A 215 2.06 -0.79 25.57
CA LEU A 215 2.37 0.19 26.61
C LEU A 215 2.43 1.62 26.05
N ALA A 216 2.95 1.81 24.83
CA ALA A 216 3.00 3.12 24.19
C ALA A 216 1.61 3.73 23.91
N GLY A 217 0.54 2.93 23.95
CA GLY A 217 -0.86 3.38 23.82
C GLY A 217 -1.58 3.56 25.16
N HIS A 218 -0.89 3.28 26.27
CA HIS A 218 -1.43 3.46 27.61
C HIS A 218 -1.78 4.93 27.86
N TRP A 219 -2.90 5.19 28.51
CA TRP A 219 -3.47 6.53 28.67
C TRP A 219 -2.49 7.54 29.29
N LEU A 220 -1.65 7.11 30.24
CA LEU A 220 -0.59 7.95 30.85
C LEU A 220 0.51 8.38 29.86
N LEU A 221 0.90 7.50 28.94
CA LEU A 221 2.02 7.75 28.01
C LEU A 221 1.56 8.42 26.72
N ARG A 222 0.27 8.30 26.40
CA ARG A 222 -0.30 8.78 25.15
C ARG A 222 -0.13 10.29 24.91
N PRO A 223 -0.33 11.19 25.90
CA PRO A 223 -0.06 12.63 25.71
C PRO A 223 1.41 12.94 25.41
N LEU A 224 2.34 12.21 26.04
CA LEU A 224 3.77 12.35 25.76
C LEU A 224 4.10 11.84 24.35
N MET A 225 3.56 10.67 23.97
CA MET A 225 3.78 10.09 22.65
C MET A 225 3.18 10.97 21.54
N SER A 226 1.98 11.53 21.73
CA SER A 226 1.37 12.45 20.77
C SER A 226 2.20 13.72 20.60
N TYR A 227 2.75 14.29 21.68
CA TYR A 227 3.70 15.41 21.61
C TYR A 227 4.95 15.07 20.78
N ILE A 228 5.54 13.88 21.00
CA ILE A 228 6.72 13.43 20.24
C ILE A 228 6.37 13.22 18.76
N LEU A 229 5.24 12.57 18.46
CA LEU A 229 4.77 12.35 17.09
C LEU A 229 4.51 13.67 16.37
N ASN A 230 3.83 14.62 17.03
CA ASN A 230 3.61 15.96 16.50
C ASN A 230 4.93 16.65 16.18
N ARG A 231 5.90 16.63 17.10
CA ARG A 231 7.24 17.21 16.85
C ARG A 231 7.95 16.54 15.67
N GLN A 232 7.79 15.23 15.46
CA GLN A 232 8.39 14.53 14.32
C GLN A 232 7.71 14.86 12.99
N VAL A 233 6.39 15.00 13.01
CA VAL A 233 5.58 15.38 11.84
C VAL A 233 5.85 16.84 11.46
N SER A 234 5.89 17.75 12.43
CA SER A 234 6.17 19.19 12.21
C SER A 234 7.55 19.46 11.60
N LYS A 235 8.52 18.53 11.74
CA LYS A 235 9.82 18.63 11.06
C LYS A 235 9.73 18.41 9.55
N LYS A 236 8.66 17.77 9.06
CA LYS A 236 8.49 17.38 7.66
C LYS A 236 7.38 18.18 6.96
N VAL A 237 6.32 18.50 7.67
CA VAL A 237 5.13 19.17 7.12
C VAL A 237 4.62 20.23 8.08
N ARG A 238 3.97 21.25 7.53
CA ARG A 238 3.28 22.29 8.29
C ARG A 238 1.80 21.96 8.42
N MET A 239 1.23 22.17 9.60
CA MET A 239 -0.18 21.91 9.88
C MET A 239 -1.11 22.70 8.95
N ASP A 240 -0.78 23.96 8.67
CA ASP A 240 -1.55 24.85 7.78
C ASP A 240 -1.75 24.28 6.36
N HIS A 241 -0.83 23.44 5.90
CA HIS A 241 -0.85 22.87 4.55
C HIS A 241 -1.19 21.38 4.53
N TYR A 242 -0.96 20.67 5.64
CA TYR A 242 -1.19 19.23 5.77
C TYR A 242 -1.81 18.95 7.14
N PRO A 243 -3.13 19.16 7.30
CA PRO A 243 -3.82 18.96 8.57
C PRO A 243 -3.99 17.48 8.95
N ALA A 244 -4.11 16.57 7.98
CA ALA A 244 -4.42 15.16 8.23
C ALA A 244 -3.47 14.40 9.19
N PRO A 245 -2.13 14.53 9.08
CA PRO A 245 -1.22 13.92 10.06
C PRO A 245 -1.49 14.34 11.51
N PHE A 246 -1.82 15.62 11.73
CA PHE A 246 -2.07 16.17 13.06
C PHE A 246 -3.44 15.74 13.58
N ALA A 247 -4.46 15.75 12.71
CA ALA A 247 -5.78 15.22 13.02
C ALA A 247 -5.71 13.75 13.43
N LEU A 248 -4.94 12.92 12.72
CA LEU A 248 -4.72 11.52 13.08
C LEU A 248 -4.05 11.37 14.46
N ILE A 249 -3.05 12.20 14.79
CA ILE A 249 -2.39 12.15 16.10
C ILE A 249 -3.36 12.54 17.21
N ASN A 250 -4.15 13.60 17.02
CA ASN A 250 -5.13 14.05 18.00
C ASN A 250 -6.24 13.02 18.19
N HIS A 251 -6.79 12.50 17.08
CA HIS A 251 -7.77 11.42 17.07
C HIS A 251 -7.29 10.21 17.87
N TRP A 252 -6.05 9.76 17.64
CA TRP A 252 -5.47 8.68 18.42
C TRP A 252 -5.27 9.06 19.89
N ALA A 253 -4.76 10.26 20.16
CA ALA A 253 -4.49 10.72 21.52
C ALA A 253 -5.76 10.73 22.39
N GLU A 254 -6.88 11.15 21.82
CA GLU A 254 -8.14 11.33 22.52
C GLU A 254 -8.91 10.01 22.63
N TYR A 255 -9.13 9.31 21.52
CA TYR A 255 -10.13 8.23 21.46
C TYR A 255 -9.56 6.82 21.57
N ALA A 256 -8.24 6.60 21.54
CA ALA A 256 -7.68 5.24 21.49
C ALA A 256 -7.93 4.35 22.73
N ALA A 257 -8.55 4.87 23.79
CA ALA A 257 -9.00 4.07 24.93
C ALA A 257 -10.38 3.43 24.69
N GLU A 258 -11.19 4.01 23.81
CA GLU A 258 -12.61 3.71 23.65
C GLU A 258 -12.91 3.40 22.17
N PRO A 259 -12.92 2.11 21.77
CA PRO A 259 -13.03 1.74 20.35
C PRO A 259 -14.28 2.26 19.65
N VAL A 260 -15.41 2.33 20.36
CA VAL A 260 -16.69 2.80 19.79
C VAL A 260 -16.59 4.29 19.44
N GLU A 261 -16.14 5.12 20.38
CA GLU A 261 -15.90 6.55 20.14
C GLU A 261 -14.81 6.78 19.10
N MET A 262 -13.81 5.91 19.05
CA MET A 262 -12.76 5.98 18.03
C MET A 262 -13.31 5.75 16.62
N TYR A 263 -14.18 4.75 16.38
CA TYR A 263 -14.82 4.62 15.06
C TYR A 263 -15.69 5.84 14.70
N ALA A 264 -16.43 6.40 15.65
CA ALA A 264 -17.27 7.56 15.42
C ALA A 264 -16.45 8.82 15.10
N SER A 265 -15.37 9.07 15.87
CA SER A 265 -14.46 10.18 15.62
C SER A 265 -13.70 10.03 14.31
N GLU A 266 -13.31 8.81 13.93
CA GLU A 266 -12.64 8.53 12.65
C GLU A 266 -13.52 8.97 11.48
N ALA A 267 -14.79 8.56 11.47
CA ALA A 267 -15.74 8.94 10.41
C ALA A 267 -15.91 10.47 10.30
N ARG A 268 -16.05 11.15 11.45
CA ARG A 268 -16.26 12.61 11.51
C ARG A 268 -15.02 13.42 11.10
N GLU A 269 -13.84 13.04 11.56
CA GLU A 269 -12.61 13.77 11.24
C GLU A 269 -12.17 13.51 9.80
N VAL A 270 -12.31 12.28 9.30
CA VAL A 270 -12.00 11.97 7.90
C VAL A 270 -12.97 12.68 6.96
N SER A 271 -14.28 12.71 7.27
CA SER A 271 -15.27 13.42 6.45
C SER A 271 -14.96 14.92 6.38
N ARG A 272 -14.63 15.56 7.51
CA ARG A 272 -14.21 16.96 7.59
C ARG A 272 -12.93 17.24 6.78
N LEU A 273 -11.95 16.35 6.83
CA LEU A 273 -10.71 16.50 6.07
C LEU A 273 -10.94 16.33 4.57
N LEU A 274 -11.78 15.36 4.19
CA LEU A 274 -12.07 14.99 2.81
C LEU A 274 -12.72 16.13 2.04
N THR A 275 -13.62 16.88 2.68
CA THR A 275 -14.26 18.06 2.09
C THR A 275 -13.39 19.32 2.15
N GLY A 276 -12.27 19.27 2.85
CA GLY A 276 -11.32 20.36 2.95
C GLY A 276 -10.50 20.56 1.67
N GLU A 277 -10.06 21.81 1.46
CA GLU A 277 -9.31 22.22 0.26
C GLU A 277 -8.04 21.39 0.04
N THR A 278 -7.33 21.04 1.12
CA THR A 278 -6.09 20.26 1.03
C THR A 278 -6.34 18.87 0.44
N ALA A 279 -7.36 18.15 0.91
CA ALA A 279 -7.67 16.82 0.40
C ALA A 279 -8.12 16.88 -1.06
N GLN A 280 -9.00 17.81 -1.41
CA GLN A 280 -9.45 18.02 -2.78
C GLN A 280 -8.30 18.33 -3.74
N ASN A 281 -7.35 19.18 -3.32
CA ASN A 281 -6.15 19.48 -4.11
C ASN A 281 -5.23 18.26 -4.27
N LEU A 282 -5.02 17.46 -3.22
CA LEU A 282 -4.19 16.25 -3.29
C LEU A 282 -4.84 15.13 -4.11
N ILE A 283 -6.16 14.96 -4.01
CA ILE A 283 -6.95 14.08 -4.86
C ILE A 283 -6.81 14.50 -6.33
N ARG A 284 -6.93 15.80 -6.63
CA ARG A 284 -6.70 16.33 -7.98
C ARG A 284 -5.30 16.00 -8.49
N VAL A 285 -4.25 16.21 -7.69
CA VAL A 285 -2.86 15.86 -8.05
C VAL A 285 -2.73 14.37 -8.33
N PHE A 286 -3.35 13.52 -7.51
CA PHE A 286 -3.36 12.07 -7.72
C PHE A 286 -4.01 11.69 -9.05
N THR A 287 -5.17 12.25 -9.36
CA THR A 287 -5.88 12.01 -10.63
C THR A 287 -5.03 12.45 -11.83
N LEU A 288 -4.46 13.65 -11.79
CA LEU A 288 -3.57 14.16 -12.86
C LEU A 288 -2.34 13.27 -13.06
N GLN A 289 -1.79 12.70 -11.99
CA GLN A 289 -0.68 11.74 -12.09
C GLN A 289 -1.11 10.42 -12.72
N ASP A 290 -2.34 9.97 -12.48
CA ASP A 290 -2.86 8.74 -13.09
C ASP A 290 -3.14 8.94 -14.58
N ASP A 291 -3.76 10.08 -14.95
CA ASP A 291 -3.99 10.48 -16.33
C ASP A 291 -2.66 10.58 -17.10
N LEU A 292 -1.63 11.20 -16.51
CA LEU A 292 -0.31 11.29 -17.11
C LEU A 292 0.31 9.90 -17.37
N LYS A 293 0.14 8.94 -16.45
CA LYS A 293 0.61 7.56 -16.65
C LYS A 293 -0.16 6.86 -17.76
N ALA A 294 -1.47 7.09 -17.87
CA ALA A 294 -2.29 6.51 -18.93
C ALA A 294 -1.84 7.02 -20.31
N LEU A 295 -1.51 8.30 -20.43
CA LEU A 295 -0.95 8.88 -21.66
C LEU A 295 0.41 8.28 -22.03
N GLY A 296 1.27 8.01 -21.04
CA GLY A 296 2.61 7.46 -21.24
C GLY A 296 2.67 6.01 -21.72
N ARG A 297 1.57 5.25 -21.65
CA ARG A 297 1.51 3.83 -22.06
C ARG A 297 1.28 3.61 -23.56
N LYS A 298 1.25 4.68 -24.36
CA LYS A 298 0.91 4.61 -25.79
C LYS A 298 2.08 4.24 -26.71
N SER A 299 3.31 4.25 -26.21
CA SER A 299 4.49 3.90 -27.03
C SER A 299 4.81 2.42 -26.94
N GLU A 300 5.04 1.78 -28.08
CA GLU A 300 5.53 0.40 -28.18
C GLU A 300 7.06 0.32 -28.17
N PHE A 301 7.76 1.46 -28.25
CA PHE A 301 9.22 1.50 -28.26
C PHE A 301 9.81 0.98 -26.94
N HIS A 302 10.65 -0.04 -27.05
CA HIS A 302 11.44 -0.57 -25.95
C HIS A 302 12.93 -0.37 -26.25
N ALA A 303 13.64 0.29 -25.34
CA ALA A 303 15.09 0.42 -25.40
C ALA A 303 15.72 -0.64 -24.50
N ASP A 304 16.72 -1.35 -25.00
CA ASP A 304 17.54 -2.30 -24.23
C ASP A 304 18.94 -1.72 -23.96
N ARG A 305 19.45 -0.91 -24.89
CA ARG A 305 20.78 -0.31 -24.87
C ARG A 305 20.71 1.21 -24.88
N VAL A 306 21.34 1.83 -23.87
CA VAL A 306 21.47 3.28 -23.76
C VAL A 306 22.95 3.67 -23.83
N HIS A 307 23.26 4.70 -24.61
CA HIS A 307 24.56 5.33 -24.59
C HIS A 307 24.46 6.73 -23.97
N VAL A 308 25.28 7.00 -22.97
CA VAL A 308 25.30 8.29 -22.27
C VAL A 308 26.63 8.98 -22.53
N ILE A 309 26.57 10.21 -23.05
CA ILE A 309 27.74 11.05 -23.34
C ILE A 309 27.90 12.07 -22.22
N GLY A 310 29.01 12.00 -21.49
CA GLY A 310 29.31 12.82 -20.32
C GLY A 310 29.31 12.00 -19.03
N GLY A 311 30.49 11.73 -18.46
CA GLY A 311 30.72 11.05 -17.18
C GLY A 311 30.71 11.99 -15.97
N GLY A 312 30.29 13.25 -16.17
CA GLY A 312 30.04 14.23 -15.11
C GLY A 312 28.94 13.82 -14.14
N VAL A 313 28.51 14.74 -13.28
CA VAL A 313 27.52 14.43 -12.23
C VAL A 313 26.22 13.90 -12.84
N MET A 314 25.68 14.61 -13.82
CA MET A 314 24.41 14.25 -14.48
C MET A 314 24.49 12.97 -15.29
N GLY A 315 25.36 12.90 -16.30
CA GLY A 315 25.40 11.73 -17.18
C GLY A 315 25.80 10.45 -16.44
N GLY A 316 26.71 10.53 -15.46
CA GLY A 316 27.01 9.39 -14.60
C GLY A 316 25.80 8.89 -13.78
N ASP A 317 24.95 9.79 -13.27
CA ASP A 317 23.75 9.42 -12.50
C ASP A 317 22.61 8.91 -13.40
N ILE A 318 22.45 9.48 -14.61
CA ILE A 318 21.53 8.98 -15.64
C ILE A 318 21.93 7.55 -16.01
N ALA A 319 23.21 7.33 -16.33
CA ALA A 319 23.72 6.02 -16.70
C ALA A 319 23.53 4.98 -15.58
N ALA A 320 23.83 5.38 -14.34
CA ALA A 320 23.58 4.53 -13.17
C ALA A 320 22.09 4.20 -13.02
N TRP A 321 21.19 5.17 -13.21
CA TRP A 321 19.76 4.92 -13.11
C TRP A 321 19.22 3.99 -14.19
N CYS A 322 19.65 4.16 -15.45
CA CYS A 322 19.32 3.27 -16.55
C CYS A 322 19.77 1.83 -16.26
N ALA A 323 21.01 1.64 -15.81
CA ALA A 323 21.54 0.32 -15.46
C ALA A 323 20.79 -0.32 -14.27
N LEU A 324 20.43 0.47 -13.26
CA LEU A 324 19.61 0.05 -12.13
C LEU A 324 18.20 -0.42 -12.58
N ARG A 325 17.67 0.13 -13.67
CA ARG A 325 16.38 -0.23 -14.25
C ARG A 325 16.44 -1.42 -15.20
N GLY A 326 17.63 -1.98 -15.44
CA GLY A 326 17.81 -3.19 -16.23
C GLY A 326 18.33 -2.98 -17.64
N LEU A 327 18.57 -1.72 -18.04
CA LEU A 327 19.12 -1.38 -19.35
C LEU A 327 20.62 -1.65 -19.39
N THR A 328 21.15 -2.04 -20.55
CA THR A 328 22.59 -2.09 -20.80
C THR A 328 23.05 -0.69 -21.16
N VAL A 329 24.05 -0.16 -20.45
CA VAL A 329 24.45 1.24 -20.55
C VAL A 329 25.93 1.37 -20.85
N SER A 330 26.27 2.12 -21.87
CA SER A 330 27.65 2.58 -22.11
C SER A 330 27.78 4.05 -21.73
N LEU A 331 28.82 4.39 -20.97
CA LEU A 331 29.09 5.74 -20.48
C LEU A 331 30.41 6.26 -21.05
N GLN A 332 30.33 7.29 -21.88
CA GLN A 332 31.48 7.93 -22.50
C GLN A 332 31.85 9.23 -21.77
N ASP A 333 33.14 9.47 -21.59
CA ASP A 333 33.72 10.75 -21.17
C ASP A 333 35.13 10.87 -21.73
N MET A 334 35.60 12.10 -21.89
CA MET A 334 36.99 12.39 -22.27
C MET A 334 37.98 12.06 -21.15
N SER A 335 37.54 12.17 -19.90
CA SER A 335 38.35 11.91 -18.70
C SER A 335 38.08 10.53 -18.12
N ILE A 336 39.13 9.70 -18.06
CA ILE A 336 39.09 8.41 -17.37
C ILE A 336 38.78 8.59 -15.88
N GLU A 337 39.22 9.69 -15.27
CA GLU A 337 38.93 10.00 -13.87
C GLU A 337 37.44 10.26 -13.64
N SER A 338 36.79 11.00 -14.54
CA SER A 338 35.34 11.26 -14.49
C SER A 338 34.55 9.95 -14.57
N LEU A 339 34.92 9.06 -15.49
CA LEU A 339 34.34 7.72 -15.59
C LEU A 339 34.51 6.94 -14.28
N GLY A 340 35.71 6.90 -13.72
CA GLY A 340 35.98 6.23 -12.44
C GLY A 340 35.10 6.76 -11.29
N LYS A 341 34.93 8.09 -11.20
CA LYS A 341 34.04 8.74 -10.22
C LYS A 341 32.57 8.36 -10.45
N ALA A 342 32.09 8.34 -11.70
CA ALA A 342 30.73 7.93 -12.04
C ALA A 342 30.46 6.47 -11.67
N ILE A 343 31.34 5.55 -12.03
CA ILE A 343 31.24 4.12 -11.69
C ILE A 343 31.21 3.92 -10.17
N LYS A 344 32.04 4.65 -9.42
CA LYS A 344 32.04 4.61 -7.94
C LYS A 344 30.71 5.10 -7.34
N ARG A 345 30.14 6.19 -7.86
CA ARG A 345 28.82 6.70 -7.44
C ARG A 345 27.72 5.69 -7.76
N ALA A 346 27.74 5.10 -8.95
CA ALA A 346 26.80 4.06 -9.36
C ALA A 346 26.82 2.85 -8.39
N ASN A 347 28.01 2.33 -8.07
CA ASN A 347 28.14 1.23 -7.09
C ASN A 347 27.55 1.59 -5.72
N THR A 348 27.81 2.81 -5.25
CA THR A 348 27.24 3.32 -3.99
C THR A 348 25.71 3.37 -4.04
N LEU A 349 25.16 3.87 -5.15
CA LEU A 349 23.71 3.88 -5.38
C LEU A 349 23.12 2.47 -5.40
N PHE A 350 23.75 1.52 -6.09
CA PHE A 350 23.28 0.15 -6.23
C PHE A 350 23.29 -0.57 -4.89
N LYS A 351 24.38 -0.49 -4.12
CA LYS A 351 24.47 -1.05 -2.76
C LYS A 351 23.34 -0.53 -1.86
N ARG A 352 23.07 0.78 -1.92
CA ARG A 352 21.99 1.41 -1.12
C ARG A 352 20.59 0.95 -1.52
N ARG A 353 20.33 0.78 -2.84
CA ARG A 353 18.99 0.49 -3.38
C ARG A 353 18.65 -1.00 -3.38
N LEU A 354 19.57 -1.86 -3.79
CA LEU A 354 19.33 -3.29 -4.02
C LEU A 354 19.59 -4.12 -2.76
N ARG A 355 20.61 -3.76 -1.96
CA ARG A 355 21.03 -4.44 -0.71
C ARG A 355 21.44 -5.91 -0.82
N ASP A 356 21.11 -6.59 -1.92
CA ASP A 356 21.57 -7.92 -2.29
C ASP A 356 22.86 -7.82 -3.15
N PRO A 357 23.98 -8.40 -2.72
CA PRO A 357 25.24 -8.37 -3.48
C PRO A 357 25.12 -8.87 -4.92
N ARG A 358 24.29 -9.88 -5.18
CA ARG A 358 24.12 -10.45 -6.54
C ARG A 358 23.42 -9.45 -7.46
N LEU A 359 22.39 -8.77 -6.96
CA LEU A 359 21.69 -7.74 -7.73
C LEU A 359 22.57 -6.50 -7.97
N VAL A 360 23.41 -6.14 -6.99
CA VAL A 360 24.39 -5.06 -7.13
C VAL A 360 25.37 -5.38 -8.26
N GLN A 361 25.93 -6.60 -8.27
CA GLN A 361 26.83 -7.02 -9.32
C GLN A 361 26.14 -7.00 -10.70
N ALA A 362 24.93 -7.56 -10.80
CA ALA A 362 24.19 -7.56 -12.06
C ALA A 362 23.89 -6.15 -12.60
N ALA A 363 23.70 -5.15 -11.72
CA ALA A 363 23.55 -3.76 -12.12
C ALA A 363 24.89 -3.12 -12.56
N MET A 364 26.01 -3.49 -11.92
CA MET A 364 27.34 -3.05 -12.33
C MET A 364 27.74 -3.64 -13.69
N ASP A 365 27.41 -4.91 -13.94
CA ASP A 365 27.71 -5.60 -15.20
C ASP A 365 27.00 -4.95 -16.40
N ARG A 366 25.87 -4.27 -16.15
CA ARG A 366 25.16 -3.50 -17.17
C ARG A 366 25.74 -2.10 -17.42
N LEU A 367 26.59 -1.56 -16.55
CA LEU A 367 27.14 -0.22 -16.68
C LEU A 367 28.60 -0.27 -17.14
N ILE A 368 28.82 0.04 -18.42
CA ILE A 368 30.10 -0.12 -19.12
C ILE A 368 30.74 1.25 -19.28
N ALA A 369 31.94 1.44 -18.71
CA ALA A 369 32.76 2.62 -19.00
C ALA A 369 33.35 2.50 -20.41
N ASP A 370 33.07 3.48 -21.27
CA ASP A 370 33.38 3.43 -22.70
C ASP A 370 34.03 4.75 -23.16
N PRO A 371 35.33 4.97 -22.83
CA PRO A 371 36.03 6.21 -23.16
C PRO A 371 36.14 6.47 -24.67
N ARG A 372 35.99 5.43 -25.51
CA ARG A 372 36.08 5.54 -26.97
C ARG A 372 34.72 5.69 -27.66
N GLY A 373 33.61 5.63 -26.93
CA GLY A 373 32.26 5.70 -27.50
C GLY A 373 31.90 4.53 -28.41
N SER A 374 32.50 3.35 -28.21
CA SER A 374 32.24 2.15 -29.02
C SER A 374 30.77 1.67 -28.94
N GLY A 375 30.12 1.87 -27.80
CA GLY A 375 28.72 1.53 -27.55
C GLY A 375 27.72 2.39 -28.30
N LEU A 376 28.13 3.56 -28.82
CA LEU A 376 27.27 4.49 -29.56
C LEU A 376 26.58 3.81 -30.75
N ARG A 377 27.27 2.89 -31.43
CA ARG A 377 26.76 2.19 -32.62
C ARG A 377 25.66 1.18 -32.34
N GLN A 378 25.52 0.74 -31.09
CA GLN A 378 24.58 -0.29 -30.67
C GLN A 378 23.45 0.27 -29.79
N ALA A 379 23.43 1.59 -29.58
CA ALA A 379 22.50 2.25 -28.69
C ALA A 379 21.14 2.43 -29.37
N ASP A 380 20.08 2.06 -28.65
CA ASP A 380 18.71 2.34 -29.07
C ASP A 380 18.34 3.80 -28.71
N VAL A 381 18.95 4.33 -27.63
CA VAL A 381 18.79 5.70 -27.15
C VAL A 381 20.15 6.29 -26.80
N ILE A 382 20.40 7.50 -27.28
CA ILE A 382 21.58 8.30 -26.93
C ILE A 382 21.12 9.46 -26.05
N ILE A 383 21.79 9.64 -24.91
CA ILE A 383 21.54 10.76 -23.98
C ILE A 383 22.82 11.57 -23.85
N GLU A 384 22.79 12.80 -24.33
CA GLU A 384 23.86 13.77 -24.13
C GLU A 384 23.68 14.51 -22.80
N ALA A 385 24.73 14.54 -21.97
CA ALA A 385 24.76 15.21 -20.67
C ALA A 385 26.20 15.66 -20.32
N ILE A 386 26.75 16.53 -21.17
CA ILE A 386 28.14 17.05 -21.10
C ILE A 386 28.29 18.15 -20.04
#